data_AF-A0A1Y3U9I6-F1
#
_entry.id   AF-A0A1Y3U9I6-F1
#
_cell.length_a   1.000
_cell.length_b   1.000
_cell.length_c   1.000
_cell.angle_alpha   90.00
_cell.angle_beta   90.00
_cell.angle_gamma   90.00
#
_symmetry.space_group_name_H-M   'P 1'
#
loop_
_entity.id
_entity.type
_entity.pdbx_description
1 polymer ?
#
loop_
_entity_poly.entity_id
_entity_poly.type
_entity_poly.pdbx_seq_one_letter_code
_entity_poly.pdbx_strand_id
1 'polypeptide(L)'
;MGQSMTQYIQNKLNTDYTIKQLEQNVDDAEFNKNYMSMSSTNSQSASNKYSYEEAKSTLKTAKEDKELAIQNAYNEVQELENQYETAQRNLETAKSNLELAELNYSLGRNTALDVTKAELDVEEAENTLAQIVYSPDMKVYQLENTELL
;
A
#
# COMPACT_ATOMS: atom_id res chain seq x y z
N MET A 1 7.95 13.04 -13.21
CA MET A 1 9.27 12.80 -12.59
C MET A 1 9.18 13.32 -11.17
N GLY A 2 8.87 12.51 -10.16
CA GLY A 2 9.51 11.24 -9.86
C GLY A 2 10.21 11.45 -8.52
N GLN A 3 9.44 11.67 -7.45
CA GLN A 3 10.02 11.46 -6.13
C GLN A 3 10.45 10.00 -6.09
N SER A 4 11.70 9.74 -5.74
CA SER A 4 12.09 8.35 -5.50
C SER A 4 11.19 7.78 -4.40
N MET A 5 10.92 6.47 -4.44
CA MET A 5 10.16 5.78 -3.39
C MET A 5 10.59 6.22 -1.98
N THR A 6 11.90 6.32 -1.79
CA THR A 6 12.53 6.82 -0.56
C THR A 6 12.10 8.24 -0.18
N GLN A 7 11.99 9.17 -1.14
CA GLN A 7 11.51 10.54 -0.87
C GLN A 7 10.03 10.56 -0.51
N TYR A 8 9.21 9.72 -1.12
CA TYR A 8 7.79 9.60 -0.79
C TYR A 8 7.60 9.07 0.64
N ILE A 9 8.28 7.98 0.98
CA ILE A 9 8.30 7.41 2.34
C ILE A 9 8.74 8.47 3.35
N GLN A 10 9.86 9.16 3.09
CA GLN A 10 10.38 10.15 4.02
C GLN A 10 9.41 11.31 4.23
N ASN A 11 8.73 11.77 3.16
CA ASN A 11 7.73 12.82 3.27
C ASN A 11 6.55 12.36 4.14
N LYS A 12 6.03 11.15 3.88
CA LYS A 12 4.92 10.57 4.65
C LYS A 12 5.28 10.36 6.13
N LEU A 13 6.45 9.81 6.42
CA LEU A 13 6.95 9.66 7.79
C LEU A 13 7.06 11.01 8.53
N ASN A 14 7.53 12.05 7.85
CA ASN A 14 7.66 13.38 8.44
C ASN A 14 6.31 14.08 8.67
N THR A 15 5.24 13.65 7.99
CA THR A 15 3.89 14.19 8.18
C THR A 15 3.02 13.38 9.13
N ASP A 16 3.37 12.11 9.36
CA ASP A 16 2.61 11.16 10.17
C ASP A 16 2.48 11.63 11.64
N TYR A 17 1.25 11.69 12.13
CA TYR A 17 0.95 12.17 13.48
C TYR A 17 1.54 11.28 14.57
N THR A 18 1.54 9.96 14.36
CA THR A 18 2.09 8.99 15.33
C THR A 18 3.60 9.16 15.45
N ILE A 19 4.30 9.32 14.32
CA ILE A 19 5.75 9.57 14.32
C ILE A 19 6.07 10.90 15.03
N LYS A 20 5.33 11.98 14.75
CA LYS A 20 5.54 13.26 15.43
C LYS A 20 5.32 13.19 16.94
N GLN A 21 4.32 12.44 17.38
CA GLN A 21 4.09 12.24 18.82
C GLN A 21 5.25 11.48 19.48
N LEU A 22 5.81 10.49 18.80
CA LEU A 22 6.99 9.75 19.30
C LEU A 22 8.26 10.62 19.28
N GLU A 23 8.43 11.50 18.29
CA GLU A 23 9.51 12.50 18.28
C GLU A 23 9.39 13.44 19.48
N GLN A 24 8.19 13.94 19.76
CA GLN A 24 7.94 14.77 20.94
C GLN A 24 8.26 14.02 22.24
N ASN A 25 7.88 12.73 22.36
CA ASN A 25 8.20 11.92 23.53
C ASN A 25 9.72 11.75 23.72
N VAL A 26 10.49 11.65 22.63
CA VAL A 26 11.95 11.62 22.67
C VAL A 26 12.52 12.94 23.16
N ASP A 27 11.99 14.07 22.65
CA ASP A 27 12.42 15.41 23.06
C ASP A 27 12.12 15.67 24.55
N ASP A 28 10.95 15.26 25.03
CA ASP A 28 10.56 15.36 26.45
C ASP A 28 11.47 14.49 27.34
N ALA A 29 11.79 13.26 26.91
CA ALA A 29 12.69 12.39 27.62
C ALA A 29 14.14 12.93 27.62
N GLU A 30 14.57 13.57 26.53
CA GLU A 30 15.87 14.23 26.44
C GLU A 30 15.97 15.41 27.40
N PHE A 31 14.92 16.25 27.43
CA PHE A 31 14.83 17.36 28.36
C PHE A 31 14.93 16.88 29.81
N ASN A 32 14.18 15.83 30.18
CA ASN A 32 14.24 15.25 31.53
C ASN A 32 15.61 14.65 31.87
N LYS A 33 16.28 14.01 30.89
CA LYS A 33 17.65 13.50 31.04
C LYS A 33 18.65 14.63 31.29
N ASN A 34 18.54 15.74 30.56
CA ASN A 34 19.54 16.81 30.58
C ASN A 34 19.33 17.84 31.70
N TYR A 35 18.08 18.19 32.02
CA TYR A 35 17.77 19.33 32.89
C TYR A 35 17.21 18.92 34.26
N MET A 36 16.42 17.85 34.34
CA MET A 36 15.90 17.38 35.64
C MET A 36 16.89 16.49 36.40
N SER A 37 17.87 15.89 35.70
CA SER A 37 18.88 15.05 36.34
C SER A 37 19.88 15.84 37.20
N MET A 38 20.07 17.13 36.89
CA MET A 38 21.02 18.05 37.53
C MET A 38 20.77 18.27 39.03
N SER A 39 19.51 18.11 39.47
CA SER A 39 19.08 18.23 40.87
C SER A 39 18.67 16.88 41.49
N SER A 40 18.95 15.77 40.83
CA SER A 40 18.41 14.44 41.16
C SER A 40 19.46 13.45 41.66
N THR A 41 19.01 12.35 42.29
CA THR A 41 19.89 11.28 42.78
C THR A 41 20.48 10.47 41.62
N ASN A 42 21.61 9.79 41.84
CA ASN A 42 22.22 8.91 40.83
C ASN A 42 21.24 7.86 40.25
N SER A 43 20.32 7.35 41.07
CA SER A 43 19.28 6.41 40.63
C SER A 43 18.27 7.07 39.69
N GLN A 44 17.87 8.31 39.95
CA GLN A 44 16.92 9.06 39.14
C GLN A 44 17.56 9.45 37.79
N SER A 45 18.82 9.88 37.78
CA SER A 45 19.58 10.17 36.57
C SER A 45 19.73 8.93 35.67
N ALA A 46 19.98 7.76 36.28
CA ALA A 46 20.03 6.49 35.54
C ALA A 46 18.66 6.16 34.91
N SER A 47 17.57 6.29 35.67
CA SER A 47 16.21 6.07 35.17
C SER A 47 15.88 6.99 33.98
N ASN A 48 16.17 8.28 34.08
CA ASN A 48 15.90 9.24 33.00
C ASN A 48 16.70 8.92 31.73
N LYS A 49 17.95 8.43 31.87
CA LYS A 49 18.74 7.95 30.74
C LYS A 49 18.08 6.74 30.08
N TYR A 50 17.63 5.76 30.86
CA TYR A 50 16.94 4.58 30.31
C TYR A 50 15.66 4.96 29.58
N SER A 51 14.83 5.85 30.14
CA SER A 51 13.62 6.32 29.48
C SER A 51 13.90 7.04 28.16
N TYR A 52 14.99 7.80 28.07
CA TYR A 52 15.40 8.43 26.81
C TYR A 52 15.83 7.41 25.75
N GLU A 53 16.63 6.41 26.12
CA GLU A 53 17.04 5.36 25.18
C GLU A 53 15.85 4.49 24.75
N GLU A 54 14.92 4.22 25.66
CA GLU A 54 13.66 3.52 25.37
C GLU A 54 12.81 4.31 24.37
N ALA A 55 12.54 5.59 24.64
CA ALA A 55 11.77 6.45 23.73
C ALA A 55 12.40 6.52 22.32
N LYS A 56 13.74 6.61 22.25
CA LYS A 56 14.46 6.58 20.97
C LYS A 56 14.33 5.25 20.26
N SER A 57 14.41 4.13 20.99
CA SER A 57 14.21 2.81 20.42
C SER A 57 12.80 2.65 19.88
N THR A 58 11.79 3.09 20.63
CA THR A 58 10.38 3.07 20.20
C THR A 58 10.16 3.90 18.95
N LEU A 59 10.69 5.13 18.89
CA LEU A 59 10.60 5.98 17.71
C LEU A 59 11.26 5.31 16.50
N LYS A 60 12.44 4.71 16.68
CA LYS A 60 13.16 4.02 15.62
C LYS A 60 12.34 2.85 15.07
N THR A 61 11.85 1.97 15.93
CA THR A 61 11.02 0.83 15.54
C THR A 61 9.75 1.29 14.82
N ALA A 62 9.05 2.30 15.34
CA ALA A 62 7.86 2.83 14.69
C ALA A 62 8.13 3.40 13.28
N LYS A 63 9.27 4.08 13.09
CA LYS A 63 9.70 4.56 11.77
C LYS A 63 9.99 3.40 10.81
N GLU A 64 10.71 2.38 11.27
CA GLU A 64 11.04 1.18 10.47
C GLU A 64 9.77 0.41 10.08
N ASP A 65 8.84 0.21 11.02
CA ASP A 65 7.57 -0.48 10.77
C ASP A 65 6.69 0.28 9.77
N LYS A 66 6.59 1.61 9.91
CA LYS A 66 5.85 2.47 8.97
C LYS A 66 6.50 2.50 7.59
N GLU A 67 7.83 2.58 7.52
CA GLU A 67 8.55 2.50 6.25
C GLU A 67 8.23 1.19 5.52
N LEU A 68 8.30 0.06 6.24
CA LEU A 68 7.96 -1.24 5.67
C LEU A 68 6.49 -1.31 5.23
N ALA A 69 5.56 -0.78 6.02
CA ALA A 69 4.14 -0.74 5.68
C ALA A 69 3.89 0.07 4.40
N ILE A 70 4.51 1.25 4.26
CA ILE A 70 4.40 2.09 3.06
C ILE A 70 5.02 1.38 1.84
N GLN A 71 6.18 0.75 2.00
CA GLN A 71 6.82 -0.03 0.93
C GLN A 71 5.93 -1.18 0.45
N ASN A 72 5.34 -1.95 1.38
CA ASN A 72 4.44 -3.04 1.06
C ASN A 72 3.20 -2.53 0.33
N ALA A 73 2.54 -1.49 0.86
CA ALA A 73 1.37 -0.90 0.25
C ALA A 73 1.65 -0.38 -1.17
N TYR A 74 2.82 0.21 -1.41
CA TYR A 74 3.21 0.62 -2.76
C TYR A 74 3.43 -0.55 -3.71
N ASN A 75 4.17 -1.57 -3.28
CA ASN A 75 4.39 -2.78 -4.10
C ASN A 75 3.06 -3.45 -4.45
N GLU A 76 2.12 -3.46 -3.51
CA GLU A 76 0.77 -3.96 -3.74
C GLU A 76 -0.03 -3.12 -4.74
N VAL A 77 0.13 -1.80 -4.77
CA VAL A 77 -0.49 -0.96 -5.80
C VAL A 77 0.11 -1.26 -7.17
N GLN A 78 1.43 -1.37 -7.29
CA GLN A 78 2.07 -1.72 -8.56
C GLN A 78 1.63 -3.10 -9.06
N GLU A 79 1.50 -4.06 -8.17
CA GLU A 79 1.01 -5.39 -8.49
C GLU A 79 -0.45 -5.33 -8.99
N LEU A 80 -1.31 -4.54 -8.33
CA LEU A 80 -2.68 -4.34 -8.78
C LEU A 80 -2.77 -3.63 -10.14
N GLU A 81 -1.90 -2.65 -10.41
CA GLU A 81 -1.81 -2.00 -11.73
C GLU A 81 -1.45 -3.00 -12.83
N ASN A 82 -0.47 -3.88 -12.57
CA ASN A 82 -0.08 -4.94 -13.51
C ASN A 82 -1.21 -5.97 -13.72
N GLN A 83 -1.91 -6.35 -12.65
CA GLN A 83 -3.06 -7.25 -12.72
C GLN A 83 -4.20 -6.61 -13.51
N TYR A 84 -4.46 -5.31 -13.29
CA TYR A 84 -5.46 -4.55 -14.02
C TYR A 84 -5.15 -4.48 -15.52
N GLU A 85 -3.91 -4.16 -15.88
CA GLU A 85 -3.49 -4.12 -17.28
C GLU A 85 -3.61 -5.51 -17.94
N THR A 86 -3.26 -6.57 -17.21
CA THR A 86 -3.40 -7.95 -17.69
C THR A 86 -4.86 -8.33 -17.89
N ALA A 87 -5.75 -7.99 -16.94
CA ALA A 87 -7.17 -8.27 -17.03
C ALA A 87 -7.83 -7.50 -18.19
N GLN A 88 -7.42 -6.26 -18.45
CA GLN A 88 -7.87 -5.51 -19.64
C GLN A 88 -7.50 -6.22 -20.94
N ARG A 89 -6.23 -6.65 -21.08
CA ARG A 89 -5.79 -7.39 -22.29
C ARG A 89 -6.52 -8.72 -22.46
N ASN A 90 -6.80 -9.42 -21.37
CA ASN A 90 -7.58 -10.66 -21.39
C ASN A 90 -9.01 -10.41 -21.86
N LEU A 91 -9.64 -9.34 -21.38
CA LEU A 91 -10.98 -8.94 -21.82
C LEU A 91 -11.01 -8.60 -23.31
N GLU A 92 -10.04 -7.84 -23.81
CA GLU A 92 -9.94 -7.50 -25.23
C GLU A 92 -9.73 -8.75 -26.11
N THR A 93 -8.93 -9.70 -25.62
CA THR A 93 -8.73 -11.00 -26.29
C THR A 93 -10.02 -11.82 -26.31
N ALA A 94 -10.75 -11.90 -25.19
CA ALA A 94 -12.03 -12.62 -25.11
C ALA A 94 -13.07 -12.00 -26.06
N LYS A 95 -13.15 -10.66 -26.12
CA LYS A 95 -14.03 -9.94 -27.06
C LYS A 95 -13.69 -10.25 -28.52
N SER A 96 -12.41 -10.24 -28.87
CA SER A 96 -11.96 -10.62 -30.21
C SER A 96 -12.31 -12.07 -30.56
N ASN A 97 -12.21 -12.99 -29.60
CA ASN A 97 -12.61 -14.38 -29.79
C ASN A 97 -14.12 -14.54 -29.99
N LEU A 98 -14.93 -13.76 -29.27
CA LEU A 98 -16.37 -13.71 -29.45
C LEU A 98 -16.73 -13.23 -30.86
N GLU A 99 -16.15 -12.14 -31.33
CA GLU A 99 -16.38 -11.64 -32.69
C GLU A 99 -16.02 -12.69 -33.76
N LEU A 100 -14.92 -13.43 -33.57
CA LEU A 100 -14.54 -14.54 -34.46
C LEU A 100 -15.53 -15.71 -34.38
N ALA A 101 -16.04 -16.03 -33.19
CA ALA A 101 -17.04 -17.07 -33.00
C ALA A 101 -18.36 -16.70 -33.68
N GLU A 102 -18.84 -15.47 -33.51
CA GLU A 102 -20.05 -14.95 -34.18
C GLU A 102 -19.90 -14.96 -35.71
N LEU A 103 -18.75 -14.52 -36.22
CA LEU A 103 -18.46 -14.55 -37.66
C LEU A 103 -18.49 -15.99 -38.18
N ASN A 104 -17.80 -16.91 -37.54
CA ASN A 104 -17.81 -18.32 -37.94
C ASN A 104 -19.21 -18.93 -37.86
N TYR A 105 -20.05 -18.49 -36.93
CA TYR A 105 -21.44 -18.95 -36.80
C TYR A 105 -22.29 -18.47 -37.97
N SER A 106 -22.17 -17.18 -38.32
CA SER A 106 -22.85 -16.60 -39.47
C SER A 106 -22.47 -17.27 -40.79
N LEU A 107 -21.25 -17.81 -40.87
CA LEU A 107 -20.73 -18.56 -42.02
C LEU A 107 -21.06 -20.06 -41.95
N GLY A 108 -21.76 -20.52 -40.91
CA GLY A 108 -22.08 -21.94 -40.69
C GLY A 108 -20.88 -22.83 -40.38
N ARG A 109 -19.77 -22.25 -39.93
CA ARG A 109 -18.49 -22.92 -39.66
C ARG A 109 -18.32 -23.36 -38.20
N ASN A 110 -19.13 -22.86 -37.28
CA ASN A 110 -19.20 -23.31 -35.89
C ASN A 110 -20.66 -23.43 -35.42
N THR A 111 -20.85 -23.74 -34.14
CA THR A 111 -22.17 -23.91 -33.52
C THR A 111 -22.54 -22.73 -32.63
N ALA A 112 -23.83 -22.57 -32.34
CA ALA A 112 -24.31 -21.59 -31.36
C ALA A 112 -23.70 -21.83 -29.96
N LEU A 113 -23.38 -23.09 -29.62
CA LEU A 113 -22.70 -23.44 -28.37
C LEU A 113 -21.29 -22.83 -28.30
N ASP A 114 -20.58 -22.73 -29.42
CA ASP A 114 -19.25 -22.13 -29.47
C ASP A 114 -19.31 -20.61 -29.25
N VAL A 115 -20.37 -19.96 -29.76
CA VAL A 115 -20.65 -18.54 -29.47
C VAL A 115 -20.95 -18.34 -27.99
N THR A 116 -21.86 -19.15 -27.41
CA THR A 116 -22.19 -19.04 -25.99
C THR A 116 -20.99 -19.27 -25.06
N LYS A 117 -20.06 -20.16 -25.43
CA LYS A 117 -18.80 -20.31 -24.68
C LYS A 117 -17.94 -19.04 -24.74
N ALA A 118 -17.81 -18.43 -25.92
CA ALA A 118 -17.05 -17.19 -26.06
C ALA A 118 -17.73 -16.01 -25.33
N GLU A 119 -19.07 -15.96 -25.30
CA GLU A 119 -19.82 -15.00 -24.48
C GLU A 119 -19.52 -15.18 -22.99
N LEU A 120 -19.50 -16.43 -22.50
CA LEU A 120 -19.15 -16.75 -21.12
C LEU A 120 -17.71 -16.33 -20.80
N ASP A 121 -16.76 -16.60 -21.69
CA ASP A 121 -15.36 -16.19 -21.51
C ASP A 121 -15.22 -14.66 -21.39
N VAL A 122 -16.01 -13.89 -22.15
CA VAL A 122 -16.07 -12.43 -22.03
C VAL A 122 -16.62 -12.03 -20.67
N GLU A 123 -17.73 -12.63 -20.23
CA GLU A 123 -18.37 -12.30 -18.96
C GLU A 123 -17.48 -12.66 -17.75
N GLU A 124 -16.74 -13.76 -17.81
CA GLU A 124 -15.73 -14.11 -16.80
C GLU A 124 -14.58 -13.10 -16.75
N ALA A 125 -14.11 -12.62 -17.91
CA ALA A 125 -13.08 -11.61 -18.00
C ALA A 125 -13.56 -10.23 -17.48
N GLU A 126 -14.81 -9.85 -17.76
CA GLU A 126 -15.41 -8.62 -17.24
C GLU A 126 -15.58 -8.68 -15.71
N ASN A 127 -16.03 -9.82 -15.18
CA ASN A 127 -16.11 -10.03 -13.73
C ASN A 127 -14.73 -9.93 -13.05
N THR A 128 -13.70 -10.52 -13.66
CA THR A 128 -12.33 -10.44 -13.14
C THR A 128 -11.84 -8.99 -13.12
N LEU A 129 -12.05 -8.24 -14.21
CA LEU A 129 -11.68 -6.83 -14.29
C LEU A 129 -12.42 -6.00 -13.24
N ALA A 130 -13.72 -6.21 -13.06
CA ALA A 130 -14.52 -5.51 -12.06
C ALA A 130 -14.01 -5.73 -10.64
N GLN A 131 -13.65 -6.97 -10.28
CA GLN A 131 -13.08 -7.28 -8.96
C GLN A 131 -11.74 -6.57 -8.73
N ILE A 132 -10.91 -6.46 -9.77
CA ILE A 132 -9.63 -5.76 -9.68
C ILE A 132 -9.86 -4.24 -9.52
N VAL A 133 -10.82 -3.62 -10.22
CA VAL A 133 -11.08 -2.16 -10.15
C VAL A 133 -11.50 -1.68 -8.76
N TYR A 134 -12.22 -2.49 -7.98
CA TYR A 134 -12.62 -2.10 -6.62
C TYR A 134 -11.46 -2.12 -5.60
N SER A 135 -10.37 -2.82 -5.90
CA SER A 135 -9.22 -3.01 -5.00
C SER A 135 -8.22 -1.83 -4.92
N PRO A 136 -7.88 -1.11 -6.01
CA PRO A 136 -6.90 -0.02 -5.98
C PRO A 136 -7.41 1.23 -5.29
N ASP A 137 -8.69 1.62 -5.41
CA ASP A 137 -9.21 2.85 -4.78
C ASP A 137 -9.06 2.83 -3.25
N MET A 138 -9.30 1.67 -2.63
CA MET A 138 -9.13 1.48 -1.19
C MET A 138 -7.65 1.54 -0.76
N LYS A 139 -6.72 1.12 -1.63
CA LYS A 139 -5.29 1.12 -1.34
C LYS A 139 -4.62 2.46 -1.61
N VAL A 140 -5.05 3.17 -2.65
CA VAL A 140 -4.69 4.58 -2.86
C VAL A 140 -5.14 5.40 -1.65
N TYR A 141 -6.36 5.19 -1.15
CA TYR A 141 -6.84 5.86 0.05
C TYR A 141 -6.00 5.56 1.31
N GLN A 142 -5.53 4.32 1.50
CA GLN A 142 -4.62 3.96 2.60
C GLN A 142 -3.23 4.58 2.44
N LEU A 143 -2.71 4.67 1.22
CA LEU A 143 -1.42 5.36 0.95
C LEU A 143 -1.53 6.87 1.13
N GLU A 144 -2.68 7.45 0.82
CA GLU A 144 -2.96 8.86 1.08
C GLU A 144 -3.06 9.14 2.58
N ASN A 145 -3.71 8.23 3.32
CA ASN A 145 -3.91 8.30 4.77
C ASN A 145 -3.05 7.26 5.50
N THR A 146 -1.74 7.53 5.61
CA THR A 146 -0.79 6.60 6.24
C THR A 146 -1.08 6.32 7.72
N GLU A 147 -1.97 7.07 8.36
CA GLU A 147 -2.48 6.79 9.72
C GLU A 147 -3.32 5.51 9.79
N LEU A 148 -3.84 5.02 8.66
CA LEU A 148 -4.64 3.81 8.55
C LEU A 148 -3.81 2.55 8.22
N LEU A 149 -2.51 2.73 7.96
CA LEU A 149 -1.52 1.65 7.79
C LEU A 149 -0.91 1.26 9.14
#